data_AF-A0A3M6XF14-F1
#
_entry.id   AF-A0A3M6XF14-F1
#
_cell.length_a   1.000
_cell.length_b   1.000
_cell.length_c   1.000
_cell.angle_alpha   90.00
_cell.angle_beta   90.00
_cell.angle_gamma   90.00
#
_symmetry.space_group_name_H-M   'P 1'
#
loop_
_entity.id
_entity.type
_entity.pdbx_description
1 polymer ?
#
loop_
_entity_poly.entity_id
_entity_poly.type
_entity_poly.pdbx_seq_one_letter_code
_entity_poly.pdbx_strand_id
1 'polypeptide(L)'
;MEAPLERRYIDLPAEIRMAILEYVFAGSRQTDGFRNHNAPGGLVFDENYAIAESLQPLMTCRQMYHDACLLAFHNTAFVTNSLFIANNIPERLAVLHPKQIAAIRSITFVADARHFRKLIDWGDYPFGMRQLQLDTLTLVLHKSSFWHYLFDFTSDVVQLLRNLQGVHRLVFVRNDARVKGSFHTWYNRLVGLIMKVDHHERYNKSPCNPERVWWQWKFDPIAQSICLEALPSKTMIAEEAYMQQMKPLLEELQASVENEEWNPDPRVRNGT
;
A
#
# COMPACT_ATOMS: atom_id res chain seq x y z
N MET A 1 56.43 -8.36 -21.08
CA MET A 1 55.67 -7.77 -19.97
C MET A 1 54.27 -7.51 -20.51
N GLU A 2 53.40 -8.50 -20.45
CA GLU A 2 52.02 -8.37 -20.96
C GLU A 2 51.25 -7.44 -20.04
N ALA A 3 50.64 -6.39 -20.62
CA ALA A 3 49.74 -5.53 -19.88
C ALA A 3 48.56 -6.36 -19.37
N PRO A 4 48.09 -6.16 -18.13
CA PRO A 4 46.91 -6.85 -17.65
C PRO A 4 45.75 -6.45 -18.56
N LEU A 5 45.10 -7.44 -19.18
CA LEU A 5 43.85 -7.26 -19.92
C LEU A 5 42.83 -6.65 -18.96
N GLU A 6 42.58 -5.35 -19.09
CA GLU A 6 41.46 -4.68 -18.44
C GLU A 6 40.17 -5.33 -18.94
N ARG A 7 39.63 -6.29 -18.18
CA ARG A 7 38.32 -6.86 -18.44
C ARG A 7 37.28 -5.83 -18.01
N ARG A 8 36.59 -5.23 -18.97
CA ARG A 8 35.51 -4.28 -18.66
C ARG A 8 34.25 -5.08 -18.37
N TYR A 9 33.39 -4.53 -17.51
CA TYR A 9 32.09 -5.12 -17.19
C TYR A 9 31.28 -5.50 -18.46
N ILE A 10 31.38 -4.70 -19.52
CA ILE A 10 30.64 -4.93 -20.76
C ILE A 10 31.12 -6.18 -21.53
N ASP A 11 32.35 -6.61 -21.29
CA ASP A 11 32.97 -7.78 -21.95
C ASP A 11 32.52 -9.10 -21.29
N LEU A 12 31.80 -9.02 -20.16
CA LEU A 12 31.21 -10.19 -19.51
C LEU A 12 30.01 -10.70 -20.32
N PRO A 13 29.78 -12.04 -20.36
CA PRO A 13 28.54 -12.61 -20.90
C PRO A 13 27.31 -12.02 -20.22
N ALA A 14 26.22 -11.91 -20.98
CA ALA A 14 24.98 -11.26 -20.52
C ALA A 14 24.44 -11.91 -19.24
N GLU A 15 24.57 -13.23 -19.11
CA GLU A 15 24.16 -14.01 -17.94
C GLU A 15 24.91 -13.57 -16.67
N ILE A 16 26.23 -13.37 -16.79
CA ILE A 16 27.06 -12.92 -15.67
C ILE A 16 26.75 -11.45 -15.34
N ARG A 17 26.54 -10.62 -16.36
CA ARG A 17 26.14 -9.21 -16.15
C ARG A 17 24.81 -9.12 -15.40
N MET A 18 23.82 -9.92 -15.79
CA MET A 18 22.51 -9.97 -15.15
C MET A 18 22.60 -10.50 -13.72
N ALA A 19 23.36 -11.56 -13.45
CA ALA A 19 23.55 -12.07 -12.09
C ALA A 19 24.19 -11.02 -11.15
N ILE A 20 25.15 -10.23 -11.66
CA ILE A 20 25.74 -9.11 -10.91
C ILE A 20 24.66 -8.05 -10.63
N LEU A 21 23.86 -7.67 -11.63
CA LEU A 21 22.81 -6.66 -11.47
C LEU A 21 21.72 -7.11 -10.52
N GLU A 22 21.32 -8.38 -10.55
CA GLU A 22 20.38 -8.98 -9.60
C GLU A 22 20.90 -8.87 -8.18
N TYR A 23 22.17 -9.18 -7.96
CA TYR A 23 22.79 -9.01 -6.65
C TYR A 23 22.80 -7.53 -6.21
N VAL A 24 23.15 -6.60 -7.11
CA VAL A 24 23.18 -5.15 -6.81
C VAL A 24 21.78 -4.63 -6.43
N PHE A 25 20.74 -4.97 -7.20
CA PHE A 25 19.39 -4.48 -6.96
C PHE A 25 18.62 -5.27 -5.89
N ALA A 26 19.06 -6.47 -5.51
CA ALA A 26 18.46 -7.22 -4.40
C ALA A 26 18.57 -6.46 -3.07
N GLY A 27 19.67 -5.69 -2.88
CA GLY A 27 19.86 -4.85 -1.70
C GLY A 27 18.83 -3.72 -1.57
N SER A 28 18.34 -3.19 -2.70
CA SER A 28 17.33 -2.11 -2.72
C SER A 28 15.96 -2.52 -2.16
N ARG A 29 15.66 -3.82 -2.10
CA ARG A 29 14.41 -4.32 -1.48
C ARG A 29 14.36 -4.09 0.02
N GLN A 30 15.51 -3.90 0.67
CA GLN A 30 15.58 -3.82 2.13
C GLN A 30 15.18 -2.43 2.66
N THR A 31 15.08 -1.42 1.79
CA THR A 31 14.72 -0.05 2.18
C THR A 31 13.35 0.31 1.66
N ASP A 32 12.37 0.40 2.56
CA ASP A 32 10.95 0.63 2.25
C ASP A 32 10.52 2.10 2.43
N GLY A 33 11.46 2.98 2.77
CA GLY A 33 11.22 4.40 3.03
C GLY A 33 10.61 4.68 4.41
N PHE A 34 10.65 3.72 5.35
CA PHE A 34 10.19 3.89 6.72
C PHE A 34 11.31 3.75 7.75
N ARG A 35 11.16 4.47 8.85
CA ARG A 35 11.93 4.35 10.09
C ARG A 35 11.06 3.72 11.18
N ASN A 36 11.70 3.41 12.31
CA ASN A 36 11.06 2.90 13.53
C ASN A 36 10.43 1.52 13.36
N HIS A 37 11.00 0.68 12.49
CA HIS A 37 10.68 -0.75 12.43
C HIS A 37 10.81 -1.39 13.81
N ASN A 38 9.74 -2.06 14.26
CA ASN A 38 9.66 -2.72 15.57
C ASN A 38 9.82 -1.80 16.80
N ALA A 39 9.69 -0.48 16.64
CA ALA A 39 9.79 0.47 17.75
C ALA A 39 8.41 1.00 18.18
N PRO A 40 8.23 1.35 19.47
CA PRO A 40 7.00 1.95 19.95
C PRO A 40 6.79 3.33 19.31
N GLY A 41 5.61 3.56 18.72
CA GLY A 41 5.24 4.84 18.07
C GLY A 41 4.72 4.70 16.64
N GLY A 42 4.91 3.54 16.01
CA GLY A 42 4.50 3.29 14.63
C GLY A 42 5.62 3.52 13.62
N LEU A 43 5.38 3.03 12.41
CA LEU A 43 6.20 3.36 11.26
C LEU A 43 6.11 4.86 10.98
N VAL A 44 7.27 5.49 10.85
CA VAL A 44 7.40 6.90 10.51
C VAL A 44 8.09 6.97 9.16
N PHE A 45 7.53 7.76 8.27
CA PHE A 45 8.10 7.98 6.96
C PHE A 45 9.50 8.60 7.04
N ASP A 46 10.44 8.08 6.28
CA ASP A 46 11.80 8.63 6.20
C ASP A 46 11.86 9.80 5.20
N GLU A 47 11.88 11.03 5.72
CA GLU A 47 11.97 12.23 4.88
C GLU A 47 13.29 12.33 4.09
N ASN A 48 14.35 11.66 4.55
CA ASN A 48 15.65 11.65 3.90
C ASN A 48 15.80 10.49 2.90
N TYR A 49 14.78 9.63 2.76
CA TYR A 49 14.85 8.51 1.83
C TYR A 49 15.04 8.99 0.39
N ALA A 50 16.12 8.55 -0.23
CA ALA A 50 16.49 8.91 -1.59
C ALA A 50 16.54 7.67 -2.50
N ILE A 51 15.55 7.55 -3.39
CA ILE A 51 15.50 6.49 -4.41
C ILE A 51 16.72 6.54 -5.34
N ALA A 52 17.33 7.73 -5.50
CA ALA A 52 18.47 7.94 -6.37
C ALA A 52 19.64 7.00 -6.09
N GLU A 53 19.86 6.63 -4.83
CA GLU A 53 20.91 5.69 -4.44
C GLU A 53 20.63 4.27 -4.96
N SER A 54 19.36 3.84 -4.92
CA SER A 54 18.95 2.52 -5.43
C SER A 54 18.99 2.44 -6.95
N LEU A 55 18.76 3.56 -7.66
CA LEU A 55 18.76 3.61 -9.12
C LEU A 55 20.10 4.07 -9.72
N GLN A 56 21.08 4.43 -8.89
CA GLN A 56 22.38 4.92 -9.33
C GLN A 56 23.10 4.01 -10.35
N PRO A 57 23.04 2.66 -10.25
CA PRO A 57 23.69 1.79 -11.23
C PRO A 57 23.19 2.02 -12.66
N LEU A 58 21.92 2.42 -12.84
CA LEU A 58 21.35 2.73 -14.15
C LEU A 58 21.97 3.98 -14.81
N MET A 59 22.60 4.85 -14.02
CA MET A 59 23.23 6.08 -14.50
C MET A 59 24.66 5.88 -15.00
N THR A 60 25.25 4.70 -14.77
CA THR A 60 26.66 4.43 -15.10
C THR A 60 26.93 4.45 -16.61
N CYS A 61 26.13 3.71 -17.39
CA CYS A 61 26.23 3.68 -18.84
C CYS A 61 24.95 3.18 -19.51
N ARG A 62 24.81 3.40 -20.82
CA ARG A 62 23.64 2.97 -21.60
C ARG A 62 23.40 1.46 -21.54
N GLN A 63 24.46 0.65 -21.56
CA GLN A 63 24.31 -0.80 -21.51
C GLN A 63 23.69 -1.26 -20.18
N MET A 64 24.18 -0.74 -19.05
CA MET A 64 23.59 -1.04 -17.73
C MET A 64 22.14 -0.59 -17.64
N TYR A 65 21.81 0.58 -18.19
CA TYR A 65 20.42 1.03 -18.27
C TYR A 65 19.55 0.03 -19.04
N HIS A 66 19.97 -0.38 -20.24
CA HIS A 66 19.18 -1.30 -21.06
C HIS A 66 19.05 -2.69 -20.45
N ASP A 67 20.11 -3.22 -19.87
CA ASP A 67 20.12 -4.57 -19.27
C ASP A 67 19.27 -4.61 -17.99
N ALA A 68 19.33 -3.54 -17.16
CA ALA A 68 18.84 -3.60 -15.79
C ALA A 68 17.59 -2.77 -15.51
N CYS A 69 17.11 -1.92 -16.43
CA CYS A 69 16.04 -0.96 -16.11
C CYS A 69 14.79 -1.62 -15.50
N LEU A 70 14.31 -2.74 -16.06
CA LEU A 70 13.12 -3.43 -15.56
C LEU A 70 13.38 -4.08 -14.20
N LEU A 71 14.56 -4.68 -14.02
CA LEU A 71 14.99 -5.29 -12.76
C LEU A 71 15.11 -4.25 -11.64
N ALA A 72 15.67 -3.09 -11.94
CA ALA A 72 15.77 -1.98 -10.99
C ALA A 72 14.40 -1.47 -10.57
N PHE A 73 13.48 -1.23 -11.52
CA PHE A 73 12.11 -0.81 -11.23
C PHE A 73 11.34 -1.86 -10.43
N HIS A 74 11.60 -3.14 -10.68
CA HIS A 74 10.98 -4.24 -9.93
C HIS A 74 11.43 -4.31 -8.47
N ASN A 75 12.70 -4.00 -8.19
CA ASN A 75 13.28 -4.12 -6.85
C ASN A 75 13.28 -2.82 -6.03
N THR A 76 12.85 -1.71 -6.63
CA THR A 76 12.85 -0.40 -5.98
C THR A 76 11.47 -0.09 -5.39
N ALA A 77 11.43 0.30 -4.11
CA ALA A 77 10.26 0.91 -3.51
C ALA A 77 10.17 2.38 -3.95
N PHE A 78 9.14 2.73 -4.72
CA PHE A 78 8.95 4.11 -5.18
C PHE A 78 8.17 4.91 -4.15
N VAL A 79 8.85 5.86 -3.52
CA VAL A 79 8.31 6.62 -2.39
C VAL A 79 8.18 8.10 -2.77
N THR A 80 7.02 8.71 -2.48
CA THR A 80 6.82 10.16 -2.58
C THR A 80 6.44 10.79 -1.24
N ASN A 81 7.28 11.71 -0.78
CA ASN A 81 7.13 12.44 0.48
C ASN A 81 6.29 13.72 0.33
N SER A 82 5.97 14.13 -0.90
CA SER A 82 5.28 15.39 -1.18
C SER A 82 3.82 15.15 -1.54
N LEU A 83 2.92 15.85 -0.85
CA LEU A 83 1.49 15.91 -1.18
C LEU A 83 1.22 16.43 -2.60
N PHE A 84 2.10 17.29 -3.13
CA PHE A 84 1.97 17.80 -4.49
C PHE A 84 2.32 16.74 -5.52
N ILE A 85 3.41 16.00 -5.26
CA ILE A 85 3.83 14.90 -6.14
C ILE A 85 2.82 13.75 -6.09
N ALA A 86 2.27 13.44 -4.91
CA ALA A 86 1.25 12.42 -4.73
C ALA A 86 -0.02 12.69 -5.57
N ASN A 87 -0.37 13.96 -5.79
CA ASN A 87 -1.48 14.34 -6.67
C ASN A 87 -1.20 14.09 -8.16
N ASN A 88 0.07 13.99 -8.56
CA ASN A 88 0.50 13.90 -9.95
C ASN A 88 1.16 12.55 -10.28
N ILE A 89 0.91 11.50 -9.47
CA ILE A 89 1.46 10.16 -9.73
C ILE A 89 1.09 9.67 -11.13
N PRO A 90 -0.17 9.78 -11.62
CA PRO A 90 -0.50 9.35 -12.97
C PRO A 90 0.35 10.04 -14.05
N GLU A 91 0.52 11.36 -13.97
CA GLU A 91 1.29 12.14 -14.94
C GLU A 91 2.77 11.78 -14.89
N ARG A 92 3.32 11.49 -13.70
CA ARG A 92 4.71 11.05 -13.55
C ARG A 92 4.94 9.64 -14.04
N LEU A 93 3.94 8.76 -13.97
CA LEU A 93 4.03 7.42 -14.53
C LEU A 93 3.86 7.43 -16.05
N ALA A 94 3.09 8.38 -16.60
CA ALA A 94 2.82 8.48 -18.04
C ALA A 94 4.07 8.74 -18.90
N VAL A 95 5.17 9.25 -18.32
CA VAL A 95 6.44 9.45 -19.05
C VAL A 95 7.23 8.15 -19.22
N LEU A 96 6.88 7.09 -18.49
CA LEU A 96 7.58 5.82 -18.49
C LEU A 96 7.08 4.92 -19.62
N HIS A 97 7.97 4.06 -20.12
CA HIS A 97 7.57 3.03 -21.08
C HIS A 97 6.62 2.02 -20.39
N PRO A 98 5.59 1.47 -21.08
CA PRO A 98 4.62 0.55 -20.46
C PRO A 98 5.25 -0.65 -19.74
N LYS A 99 6.37 -1.19 -20.26
CA LYS A 99 7.13 -2.27 -19.61
C LYS A 99 7.74 -1.84 -18.26
N GLN A 100 8.16 -0.58 -18.13
CA GLN A 100 8.69 -0.05 -16.86
C GLN A 100 7.57 0.12 -15.85
N ILE A 101 6.41 0.64 -16.28
CA ILE A 101 5.21 0.75 -15.43
C ILE A 101 4.82 -0.65 -14.90
N ALA A 102 4.76 -1.65 -15.77
CA ALA A 102 4.44 -3.03 -15.40
C ALA A 102 5.50 -3.71 -14.51
N ALA A 103 6.74 -3.19 -14.49
CA ALA A 103 7.80 -3.68 -13.63
C ALA A 103 7.68 -3.16 -12.19
N ILE A 104 7.05 -1.99 -11.98
CA ILE A 104 6.90 -1.40 -10.64
C ILE A 104 6.07 -2.31 -9.74
N ARG A 105 6.61 -2.64 -8.56
CA ARG A 105 5.94 -3.48 -7.56
C ARG A 105 5.54 -2.76 -6.29
N SER A 106 6.20 -1.66 -5.94
CA SER A 106 5.95 -0.97 -4.68
C SER A 106 5.84 0.54 -4.90
N ILE A 107 4.72 1.11 -4.46
CA ILE A 107 4.49 2.55 -4.44
C ILE A 107 4.03 2.96 -3.04
N THR A 108 4.71 3.94 -2.46
CA THR A 108 4.35 4.57 -1.18
C THR A 108 4.14 6.06 -1.41
N PHE A 109 3.02 6.61 -0.96
CA PHE A 109 2.78 8.05 -1.05
C PHE A 109 2.12 8.62 0.20
N VAL A 110 2.50 9.86 0.51
CA VAL A 110 1.86 10.62 1.58
C VAL A 110 0.50 11.14 1.10
N ALA A 111 -0.54 10.86 1.88
CA ALA A 111 -1.92 11.14 1.59
C ALA A 111 -2.56 12.04 2.67
N ASP A 112 -3.49 12.87 2.22
CA ASP A 112 -4.39 13.67 3.05
C ASP A 112 -5.84 13.50 2.55
N ALA A 113 -6.76 14.23 3.16
CA ALA A 113 -8.17 14.22 2.77
C ALA A 113 -8.43 14.42 1.26
N ARG A 114 -7.58 15.16 0.53
CA ARG A 114 -7.77 15.36 -0.92
C ARG A 114 -7.47 14.08 -1.70
N HIS A 115 -6.45 13.35 -1.28
CA HIS A 115 -6.07 12.08 -1.90
C HIS A 115 -7.11 11.01 -1.65
N PHE A 116 -7.65 10.92 -0.42
CA PHE A 116 -8.73 9.99 -0.09
C PHE A 116 -9.99 10.21 -0.96
N ARG A 117 -10.38 11.47 -1.21
CA ARG A 117 -11.51 11.78 -2.11
C ARG A 117 -11.29 11.33 -3.55
N LYS A 118 -10.05 11.35 -4.02
CA LYS A 118 -9.69 10.95 -5.39
C LYS A 118 -9.50 9.44 -5.56
N LEU A 119 -9.51 8.67 -4.47
CA LEU A 119 -9.37 7.21 -4.54
C LEU A 119 -10.48 6.56 -5.38
N ILE A 120 -11.69 7.13 -5.33
CA ILE A 120 -12.81 6.63 -6.13
C ILE A 120 -12.59 6.81 -7.64
N ASP A 121 -11.80 7.82 -8.04
CA ASP A 121 -11.52 8.12 -9.46
C ASP A 121 -10.56 7.10 -10.09
N TRP A 122 -9.95 6.23 -9.29
CA TRP A 122 -9.08 5.16 -9.78
C TRP A 122 -9.85 4.08 -10.57
N GLY A 123 -11.17 3.96 -10.33
CA GLY A 123 -11.97 2.88 -10.89
C GLY A 123 -11.47 1.52 -10.39
N ASP A 124 -11.10 0.66 -11.34
CA ASP A 124 -10.75 -0.74 -11.05
C ASP A 124 -9.25 -0.97 -10.77
N TYR A 125 -8.37 0.00 -11.04
CA TYR A 125 -6.93 -0.18 -10.98
C TYR A 125 -6.27 1.02 -10.31
N PRO A 126 -5.15 0.85 -9.58
CA PRO A 126 -4.49 1.97 -8.91
C PRO A 126 -4.14 3.06 -9.92
N PHE A 127 -4.51 4.30 -9.60
CA PHE A 127 -4.31 5.47 -10.47
C PHE A 127 -4.99 5.37 -11.84
N GLY A 128 -5.96 4.47 -12.03
CA GLY A 128 -6.59 4.21 -13.34
C GLY A 128 -5.68 3.46 -14.32
N MET A 129 -4.58 2.85 -13.86
CA MET A 129 -3.57 2.22 -14.71
C MET A 129 -3.57 0.70 -14.59
N ARG A 130 -4.15 0.00 -15.57
CA ARG A 130 -4.21 -1.47 -15.60
C ARG A 130 -2.84 -2.14 -15.66
N GLN A 131 -1.83 -1.46 -16.20
CA GLN A 131 -0.47 -1.96 -16.31
C GLN A 131 0.22 -2.10 -14.94
N LEU A 132 -0.22 -1.35 -13.93
CA LEU A 132 0.32 -1.46 -12.58
C LEU A 132 -0.16 -2.76 -11.93
N GLN A 133 0.81 -3.56 -11.50
CA GLN A 133 0.59 -4.83 -10.80
C GLN A 133 1.49 -4.77 -9.55
N LEU A 134 1.00 -4.07 -8.54
CA LEU A 134 1.73 -3.75 -7.33
C LEU A 134 1.69 -4.92 -6.35
N ASP A 135 2.85 -5.31 -5.85
CA ASP A 135 2.96 -6.19 -4.68
C ASP A 135 2.52 -5.43 -3.43
N THR A 136 2.83 -4.13 -3.33
CA THR A 136 2.42 -3.29 -2.20
C THR A 136 2.12 -1.85 -2.64
N LEU A 137 0.97 -1.33 -2.20
CA LEU A 137 0.60 0.08 -2.30
C LEU A 137 0.42 0.63 -0.88
N THR A 138 1.18 1.66 -0.52
CA THR A 138 1.15 2.21 0.84
C THR A 138 0.70 3.66 0.83
N LEU A 139 -0.37 3.95 1.58
CA LEU A 139 -0.88 5.29 1.84
C LEU A 139 -0.45 5.72 3.24
N VAL A 140 0.38 6.75 3.29
CA VAL A 140 0.95 7.27 4.53
C VAL A 140 0.20 8.52 4.93
N LEU A 141 -0.42 8.56 6.10
CA LEU A 141 -1.12 9.78 6.52
C LEU A 141 -0.13 10.93 6.68
N HIS A 142 -0.47 12.08 6.12
CA HIS A 142 0.35 13.27 6.23
C HIS A 142 0.47 13.72 7.69
N LYS A 143 1.70 13.80 8.19
CA LYS A 143 1.98 14.30 9.53
C LYS A 143 1.81 15.82 9.56
N SER A 144 0.76 16.27 10.23
CA SER A 144 0.47 17.71 10.38
C SER A 144 -0.21 18.01 11.72
N SER A 145 -0.37 19.30 12.02
CA SER A 145 -1.13 19.75 13.19
C SER A 145 -2.64 19.53 13.06
N PHE A 146 -3.14 19.29 11.84
CA PHE A 146 -4.55 19.07 11.54
C PHE A 146 -4.98 17.63 11.82
N TRP A 147 -6.24 17.47 12.21
CA TRP A 147 -6.85 16.16 12.41
C TRP A 147 -7.32 15.58 11.08
N HIS A 148 -6.98 14.31 10.84
CA HIS A 148 -7.55 13.51 9.76
C HIS A 148 -8.91 12.96 10.21
N TYR A 149 -9.95 13.28 9.43
CA TYR A 149 -11.32 12.78 9.60
C TYR A 149 -11.56 11.60 8.67
N LEU A 150 -10.88 10.48 8.92
CA LEU A 150 -10.88 9.33 8.01
C LEU A 150 -12.26 8.68 7.86
N PHE A 151 -13.15 8.89 8.83
CA PHE A 151 -14.55 8.44 8.78
C PHE A 151 -15.34 9.02 7.61
N ASP A 152 -14.97 10.21 7.14
CA ASP A 152 -15.65 10.88 6.03
C ASP A 152 -15.39 10.16 4.69
N PHE A 153 -14.36 9.30 4.62
CA PHE A 153 -13.93 8.62 3.41
C PHE A 153 -14.14 7.10 3.46
N THR A 154 -14.65 6.55 4.58
CA THR A 154 -14.78 5.09 4.76
C THR A 154 -15.66 4.46 3.68
N SER A 155 -16.77 5.11 3.28
CA SER A 155 -17.63 4.63 2.20
C SER A 155 -16.89 4.53 0.87
N ASP A 156 -16.12 5.57 0.53
CA ASP A 156 -15.43 5.69 -0.75
C ASP A 156 -14.28 4.68 -0.83
N VAL A 157 -13.57 4.48 0.28
CA VAL A 157 -12.53 3.45 0.41
C VAL A 157 -13.14 2.06 0.24
N VAL A 158 -14.27 1.75 0.90
CA VAL A 158 -14.94 0.45 0.73
C VAL A 158 -15.41 0.24 -0.71
N GLN A 159 -15.96 1.27 -1.35
CA GLN A 159 -16.40 1.19 -2.74
C GLN A 159 -15.22 0.96 -3.70
N LEU A 160 -14.07 1.59 -3.45
CA LEU A 160 -12.83 1.31 -4.18
C LEU A 160 -12.39 -0.14 -3.96
N LEU A 161 -12.28 -0.60 -2.71
CA LEU A 161 -11.77 -1.93 -2.36
C LEU A 161 -12.53 -3.07 -3.05
N ARG A 162 -13.83 -2.90 -3.28
CA ARG A 162 -14.64 -3.91 -3.99
C ARG A 162 -14.18 -4.17 -5.42
N ASN A 163 -13.59 -3.17 -6.07
CA ASN A 163 -13.25 -3.21 -7.50
C ASN A 163 -11.74 -3.17 -7.77
N LEU A 164 -10.96 -2.69 -6.80
CA LEU A 164 -9.52 -2.47 -6.93
C LEU A 164 -8.80 -3.79 -7.19
N GLN A 165 -8.20 -3.87 -8.38
CA GLN A 165 -7.39 -4.96 -8.88
C GLN A 165 -5.96 -4.47 -9.15
N GLY A 166 -5.03 -5.41 -9.33
CA GLY A 166 -3.63 -5.08 -9.60
C GLY A 166 -2.86 -4.58 -8.37
N VAL A 167 -3.39 -4.82 -7.16
CA VAL A 167 -2.72 -4.56 -5.89
C VAL A 167 -2.82 -5.81 -5.03
N HIS A 168 -1.69 -6.42 -4.68
CA HIS A 168 -1.67 -7.59 -3.80
C HIS A 168 -1.81 -7.19 -2.32
N ARG A 169 -1.16 -6.11 -1.91
CA ARG A 169 -1.24 -5.57 -0.54
C ARG A 169 -1.50 -4.07 -0.55
N LEU A 170 -2.54 -3.63 0.14
CA LEU A 170 -2.83 -2.22 0.39
C LEU A 170 -2.56 -1.91 1.87
N VAL A 171 -1.72 -0.92 2.15
CA VAL A 171 -1.30 -0.57 3.51
C VAL A 171 -1.65 0.87 3.81
N PHE A 172 -2.28 1.12 4.95
CA PHE A 172 -2.43 2.47 5.51
C PHE A 172 -1.51 2.62 6.71
N VAL A 173 -0.71 3.69 6.76
CA VAL A 173 0.23 3.96 7.85
C VAL A 173 -0.13 5.26 8.56
N ARG A 174 -0.28 5.23 9.89
CA ARG A 174 -0.63 6.41 10.70
C ARG A 174 0.43 7.51 10.61
N ASN A 175 1.71 7.17 10.55
CA ASN A 175 2.82 8.10 10.41
C ASN A 175 2.78 9.25 11.42
N ASP A 176 2.46 8.93 12.67
CA ASP A 176 2.33 9.89 13.77
C ASP A 176 1.35 11.05 13.48
N ALA A 177 0.43 10.86 12.53
CA ALA A 177 -0.60 11.82 12.21
C ALA A 177 -1.71 11.82 13.27
N ARG A 178 -2.34 12.99 13.44
CA ARG A 178 -3.48 13.14 14.33
C ARG A 178 -4.74 12.61 13.65
N VAL A 179 -5.30 11.51 14.15
CA VAL A 179 -6.53 10.89 13.61
C VAL A 179 -7.66 11.06 14.61
N LYS A 180 -8.78 11.66 14.18
CA LYS A 180 -9.93 11.87 15.04
C LYS A 180 -10.53 10.51 15.42
N GLY A 181 -10.78 10.28 16.72
CA GLY A 181 -11.35 9.02 17.21
C GLY A 181 -10.35 7.86 17.36
N SER A 182 -9.08 8.04 16.97
CA SER A 182 -8.03 7.01 16.86
C SER A 182 -7.97 6.29 15.51
N PHE A 183 -6.78 5.80 15.16
CA PHE A 183 -6.54 5.04 13.93
C PHE A 183 -7.11 3.62 14.00
N HIS A 184 -7.12 3.01 15.19
CA HIS A 184 -7.70 1.69 15.43
C HIS A 184 -9.24 1.70 15.33
N THR A 185 -9.88 2.75 15.85
CA THR A 185 -11.34 2.92 15.72
C THR A 185 -11.76 3.10 14.26
N TRP A 186 -10.94 3.80 13.44
CA TRP A 186 -11.17 3.86 12.00
C TRP A 186 -11.00 2.49 11.33
N TYR A 187 -10.00 1.70 11.71
CA TYR A 187 -9.83 0.32 11.25
C TYR A 187 -11.07 -0.54 11.51
N ASN A 188 -11.56 -0.55 12.76
CA ASN A 188 -12.76 -1.31 13.14
C ASN A 188 -13.98 -0.89 12.30
N ARG A 189 -14.17 0.41 12.09
CA ARG A 189 -15.26 0.91 11.24
C ARG A 189 -15.09 0.56 9.77
N LEU A 190 -13.87 0.59 9.24
CA LEU A 190 -13.57 0.18 7.87
C LEU A 190 -13.93 -1.29 7.66
N VAL A 191 -13.43 -2.17 8.51
CA VAL A 191 -13.69 -3.63 8.44
C VAL A 191 -15.18 -3.93 8.59
N GLY A 192 -15.85 -3.30 9.56
CA GLY A 192 -17.30 -3.45 9.73
C GLY A 192 -18.08 -3.03 8.49
N LEU A 193 -17.68 -1.93 7.83
CA LEU A 193 -18.33 -1.47 6.62
C LEU A 193 -18.03 -2.39 5.40
N ILE A 194 -16.82 -2.93 5.28
CA ILE A 194 -16.48 -3.94 4.25
C ILE A 194 -17.46 -5.11 4.34
N MET A 195 -17.62 -5.70 5.53
CA MET A 195 -18.51 -6.85 5.74
C MET A 195 -19.97 -6.51 5.49
N LYS A 196 -20.43 -5.35 5.98
CA LYS A 196 -21.82 -4.90 5.81
C LYS A 196 -22.17 -4.67 4.33
N VAL A 197 -21.29 -4.01 3.58
CA VAL A 197 -21.52 -3.73 2.15
C VAL A 197 -21.45 -5.01 1.33
N ASP A 198 -20.51 -5.91 1.64
CA ASP A 198 -20.39 -7.22 0.99
C ASP A 198 -21.69 -8.02 1.10
N HIS A 199 -22.22 -8.19 2.31
CA HIS A 199 -23.51 -8.87 2.54
C HIS A 199 -24.66 -8.20 1.76
N HIS A 200 -24.77 -6.88 1.86
CA HIS A 200 -25.84 -6.14 1.18
C HIS A 200 -25.80 -6.32 -0.34
N GLU A 201 -24.64 -6.20 -0.97
CA GLU A 201 -24.51 -6.29 -2.42
C GLU A 201 -24.68 -7.72 -2.95
N ARG A 202 -24.45 -8.73 -2.12
CA ARG A 202 -24.66 -10.15 -2.46
C ARG A 202 -26.12 -10.60 -2.33
N TYR A 203 -26.79 -10.23 -1.23
CA TYR A 203 -28.07 -10.83 -0.84
C TYR A 203 -29.26 -9.86 -0.86
N ASN A 204 -29.02 -8.58 -0.61
CA ASN A 204 -30.09 -7.58 -0.52
C ASN A 204 -30.31 -6.78 -1.81
N LYS A 205 -29.34 -6.81 -2.74
CA LYS A 205 -29.37 -6.07 -4.01
C LYS A 205 -29.77 -6.96 -5.18
N SER A 206 -30.59 -6.42 -6.09
CA SER A 206 -30.99 -7.08 -7.34
C SER A 206 -30.75 -6.15 -8.55
N PRO A 207 -29.92 -6.54 -9.54
CA PRO A 207 -29.12 -7.76 -9.56
C PRO A 207 -28.03 -7.73 -8.49
N CYS A 208 -27.66 -8.92 -7.98
CA CYS A 208 -26.54 -9.03 -7.05
C CYS A 208 -25.25 -8.56 -7.72
N ASN A 209 -24.34 -8.01 -6.92
CA ASN A 209 -23.09 -7.43 -7.39
C ASN A 209 -21.96 -7.76 -6.42
N PRO A 210 -21.48 -9.02 -6.39
CA PRO A 210 -20.37 -9.40 -5.52
C PRO A 210 -19.11 -8.58 -5.85
N GLU A 211 -18.26 -8.37 -4.86
CA GLU A 211 -16.94 -7.77 -5.01
C GLU A 211 -16.07 -8.57 -5.99
N ARG A 212 -15.13 -7.89 -6.66
CA ARG A 212 -14.15 -8.51 -7.55
C ARG A 212 -12.94 -9.04 -6.79
N VAL A 213 -12.63 -8.42 -5.66
CA VAL A 213 -11.49 -8.76 -4.79
C VAL A 213 -11.98 -8.78 -3.35
N TRP A 214 -11.73 -9.89 -2.66
CA TRP A 214 -11.91 -9.97 -1.22
C TRP A 214 -10.62 -9.52 -0.53
N TRP A 215 -10.72 -8.90 0.63
CA TRP A 215 -9.55 -8.44 1.37
C TRP A 215 -9.48 -9.14 2.72
N GLN A 216 -8.35 -9.76 3.02
CA GLN A 216 -7.98 -10.11 4.38
C GLN A 216 -7.38 -8.88 5.05
N TRP A 217 -7.74 -8.60 6.29
CA TRP A 217 -7.28 -7.41 7.01
C TRP A 217 -6.54 -7.76 8.28
N LYS A 218 -5.62 -6.88 8.68
CA LYS A 218 -4.93 -6.93 9.96
C LYS A 218 -4.54 -5.54 10.41
N PHE A 219 -4.71 -5.27 11.70
CA PHE A 219 -4.12 -4.11 12.35
C PHE A 219 -2.80 -4.48 13.03
N ASP A 220 -1.76 -3.70 12.81
CA ASP A 220 -0.50 -3.80 13.53
C ASP A 220 -0.41 -2.65 14.54
N PRO A 221 -0.54 -2.93 15.86
CA PRO A 221 -0.48 -1.91 16.90
C PRO A 221 0.93 -1.35 17.11
N ILE A 222 1.98 -2.08 16.74
CA ILE A 222 3.37 -1.61 16.88
C ILE A 222 3.69 -0.70 15.71
N ALA A 223 3.44 -1.16 14.48
CA ALA A 223 3.67 -0.38 13.27
C ALA A 223 2.64 0.74 13.07
N GLN A 224 1.51 0.73 13.81
CA GLN A 224 0.38 1.64 13.61
C GLN A 224 -0.06 1.66 12.15
N SER A 225 -0.27 0.46 11.60
CA SER A 225 -0.64 0.25 10.21
C SER A 225 -1.83 -0.69 10.08
N ILE A 226 -2.57 -0.51 8.98
CA ILE A 226 -3.64 -1.41 8.54
C ILE A 226 -3.13 -2.06 7.27
N CYS A 227 -3.08 -3.39 7.26
CA CYS A 227 -2.72 -4.19 6.10
C CYS A 227 -3.98 -4.85 5.54
N LEU A 228 -4.23 -4.67 4.24
CA LEU A 228 -5.24 -5.37 3.47
C LEU A 228 -4.54 -6.23 2.41
N GLU A 229 -4.71 -7.53 2.47
CA GLU A 229 -4.15 -8.49 1.51
C GLU A 229 -5.25 -9.00 0.57
N ALA A 230 -5.00 -8.89 -0.73
CA ALA A 230 -5.96 -9.25 -1.76
C ALA A 230 -6.09 -10.78 -1.86
N LEU A 231 -7.33 -11.23 -1.83
CA LEU A 231 -7.74 -12.61 -2.01
C LEU A 231 -8.76 -12.70 -3.17
N PRO A 232 -8.92 -13.89 -3.78
CA PRO A 232 -10.01 -14.11 -4.72
C PRO A 232 -11.37 -13.76 -4.10
N SER A 233 -12.26 -13.18 -4.92
CA SER A 233 -13.65 -12.93 -4.51
C SER A 233 -14.32 -14.20 -4.00
N LYS A 234 -15.19 -14.07 -2.99
CA LYS A 234 -15.94 -15.22 -2.47
C LYS A 234 -16.96 -15.70 -3.49
N THR A 235 -17.11 -17.00 -3.60
CA THR A 235 -18.15 -17.63 -4.42
C THR A 235 -19.55 -17.28 -3.90
N MET A 236 -20.53 -17.20 -4.81
CA MET A 236 -21.92 -17.05 -4.40
C MET A 236 -22.41 -18.36 -3.78
N ILE A 237 -22.83 -18.29 -2.53
CA ILE A 237 -23.39 -19.41 -1.74
C ILE A 237 -24.68 -18.94 -1.05
N ALA A 238 -25.43 -19.88 -0.46
CA ALA A 238 -26.60 -19.54 0.35
C ALA A 238 -26.22 -18.60 1.52
N GLU A 239 -27.12 -17.67 1.85
CA GLU A 239 -26.86 -16.62 2.84
C GLU A 239 -26.49 -17.21 4.21
N GLU A 240 -27.15 -18.28 4.64
CA GLU A 240 -26.86 -18.93 5.92
C GLU A 240 -25.43 -19.47 5.96
N ALA A 241 -24.96 -20.09 4.88
CA ALA A 241 -23.59 -20.61 4.78
C ALA A 241 -22.56 -19.48 4.75
N TYR A 242 -22.88 -18.37 4.06
CA TYR A 242 -22.05 -17.16 4.08
C TYR A 242 -21.95 -16.58 5.49
N MET A 243 -23.06 -16.46 6.22
CA MET A 243 -23.05 -15.94 7.59
C MET A 243 -22.23 -16.82 8.54
N GLN A 244 -22.20 -18.14 8.35
CA GLN A 244 -21.29 -19.03 9.10
C GLN A 244 -19.80 -18.73 8.81
N GLN A 245 -19.45 -18.42 7.56
CA GLN A 245 -18.07 -18.03 7.21
C GLN A 245 -17.70 -16.64 7.78
N MET A 246 -18.66 -15.72 7.87
CA MET A 246 -18.45 -14.36 8.37
C MET A 246 -18.42 -14.29 9.91
N LYS A 247 -19.06 -15.23 10.60
CA LYS A 247 -19.16 -15.26 12.07
C LYS A 247 -17.84 -15.00 12.81
N PRO A 248 -16.72 -15.72 12.55
CA PRO A 248 -15.47 -15.48 13.27
C PRO A 248 -14.92 -14.06 13.07
N LEU A 249 -15.11 -13.47 11.88
CA LEU A 249 -14.67 -12.09 11.59
C LEU A 249 -15.52 -11.05 12.34
N LEU A 250 -16.82 -11.32 12.50
CA LEU A 250 -17.73 -10.48 13.29
C LEU A 250 -17.40 -10.57 14.78
N GLU A 251 -17.11 -11.76 15.30
CA GLU A 251 -16.70 -11.98 16.69
C GLU A 251 -15.36 -11.28 17.00
N GLU A 252 -14.38 -11.38 16.09
CA GLU A 252 -13.12 -10.64 16.22
C GLU A 252 -13.33 -9.12 16.24
N LEU A 253 -14.15 -8.61 15.32
CA LEU A 253 -14.47 -7.18 15.28
C LEU A 253 -15.20 -6.74 16.56
N GLN A 254 -16.16 -7.52 17.04
CA GLN A 254 -16.88 -7.21 18.28
C GLN A 254 -15.92 -7.13 19.47
N ALA A 255 -15.05 -8.12 19.65
CA ALA A 255 -14.07 -8.12 20.73
C ALA A 255 -13.10 -6.92 20.62
N SER A 256 -12.69 -6.55 19.41
CA SER A 256 -11.86 -5.37 19.15
C SER A 256 -12.54 -4.07 19.57
N VAL A 257 -13.82 -3.89 19.22
CA VAL A 257 -14.61 -2.71 19.58
C VAL A 257 -14.87 -2.64 21.09
N GLU A 258 -15.25 -3.74 21.73
CA GLU A 258 -15.47 -3.80 23.18
C GLU A 258 -14.20 -3.44 23.97
N ASN A 259 -13.04 -3.89 23.50
CA ASN A 259 -11.76 -3.55 24.13
C ASN A 259 -11.40 -2.05 23.99
N GLU A 260 -11.82 -1.38 22.91
CA GLU A 260 -11.70 0.08 22.79
C GLU A 260 -12.60 0.82 23.78
N GLU A 261 -13.86 0.39 23.90
CA GLU A 261 -14.82 1.00 24.83
C GLU A 261 -14.39 0.82 26.29
N TRP A 262 -13.75 -0.31 26.61
CA TRP A 262 -13.24 -0.60 27.94
C TRP A 262 -11.96 0.18 28.29
N ASN A 263 -11.22 0.69 27.30
CA ASN A 263 -10.00 1.47 27.52
C ASN A 263 -10.34 2.96 27.62
N PRO A 264 -10.67 3.50 28.81
CA PRO A 264 -11.17 4.86 28.92
C PRO A 264 -9.97 5.79 28.71
N ASP A 265 -10.13 6.78 27.84
CA ASP A 265 -9.14 7.83 27.66
C ASP A 265 -8.76 8.42 29.04
N PRO A 266 -7.49 8.36 29.48
CA PRO A 266 -7.06 8.91 30.77
C PRO A 266 -7.33 10.42 30.88
N ARG A 267 -7.61 11.12 29.77
CA ARG A 267 -8.01 12.53 29.75
C ARG A 267 -9.44 12.78 30.19
N VAL A 268 -10.30 11.76 30.26
CA VAL A 268 -11.67 11.89 30.81
C VAL A 268 -11.63 12.19 32.32
N ARG A 269 -10.49 11.94 33.00
CA ARG A 269 -10.30 12.27 34.43
C ARG A 269 -9.72 13.66 34.71
N ASN A 270 -9.26 14.41 33.71
CA ASN A 270 -8.62 15.72 33.92
C ASN A 270 -9.57 16.91 33.64
N GLY A 271 -10.88 16.66 33.72
CA GLY A 271 -11.93 17.66 33.58
C GLY A 271 -12.76 17.81 34.87
N THR A 272 -12.12 18.19 35.97
CA THR A 272 -12.75 18.82 37.14
C THR A 272 -11.80 19.86 37.70
#